data_AF-A0A381TSQ9-F1
#
_entry.id   AF-A0A381TSQ9-F1
#
_cell.length_a   1.000
_cell.length_b   1.000
_cell.length_c   1.000
_cell.angle_alpha   90.00
_cell.angle_beta   90.00
_cell.angle_gamma   90.00
#
_symmetry.space_group_name_H-M   'P 1'
#
loop_
_entity.id
_entity.type
_entity.pdbx_description
1 polymer ?
#
loop_
_entity_poly.entity_id
_entity_poly.type
_entity_poly.pdbx_seq_one_letter_code
_entity_poly.pdbx_strand_id
1 'polypeptide(L)'
;MDDDDLIIIDVREDKERSSGFIKSAIHIPMAQVKGKLDSLDKSKKILTYCKNGMRANRIADLLCKNQFENVYSLKGGFDAWQKQGLPIKK
;
A
#
# COMPACT_ATOMS: atom_id res chain seq x y z
N MET A 1 7.59 -9.57 17.86
CA MET A 1 6.75 -8.61 17.12
C MET A 1 6.39 -9.31 15.85
N ASP A 2 5.31 -10.06 15.87
CA ASP A 2 4.89 -10.87 14.73
C ASP A 2 4.52 -9.94 13.57
N ASP A 3 5.30 -10.00 12.49
CA ASP A 3 5.10 -9.24 11.25
C ASP A 3 3.83 -9.68 10.47
N ASP A 4 3.04 -10.62 11.02
CA ASP A 4 1.85 -11.24 10.38
C ASP A 4 0.60 -10.35 10.32
N ASP A 5 0.64 -9.18 10.97
CA ASP A 5 -0.48 -8.23 11.00
C ASP A 5 -0.31 -6.99 10.12
N LEU A 6 0.77 -6.91 9.32
CA LEU A 6 1.00 -5.80 8.39
C LEU A 6 0.64 -6.19 6.94
N ILE A 7 -0.42 -5.59 6.42
CA ILE A 7 -0.80 -5.67 5.02
C ILE A 7 -0.21 -4.48 4.26
N ILE A 8 0.71 -4.73 3.34
CA ILE A 8 1.25 -3.70 2.46
C ILE A 8 0.45 -3.70 1.15
N ILE A 9 -0.11 -2.56 0.76
CA ILE A 9 -0.91 -2.39 -0.46
C ILE A 9 -0.19 -1.45 -1.44
N ASP A 10 0.12 -1.98 -2.62
CA ASP A 10 0.63 -1.24 -3.76
C ASP A 10 -0.53 -0.75 -4.62
N VAL A 11 -0.74 0.57 -4.64
CA VAL A 11 -1.85 1.19 -5.40
C VAL A 11 -1.42 1.74 -6.77
N ARG A 12 -0.22 1.37 -7.24
CA ARG A 12 0.29 1.72 -8.56
C ARG A 12 -0.35 0.87 -9.66
N GLU A 13 -0.15 1.28 -10.91
CA GLU A 13 -0.56 0.49 -12.07
C GLU A 13 0.42 -0.67 -12.33
N ASP A 14 -0.02 -1.72 -13.03
CA ASP A 14 0.80 -2.91 -13.36
C ASP A 14 2.14 -2.55 -14.04
N LYS A 15 2.10 -1.57 -14.96
CA LYS A 15 3.30 -1.07 -15.65
C LYS A 15 4.34 -0.51 -14.68
N GLU A 16 3.91 0.21 -13.65
CA GLU A 16 4.83 0.74 -12.63
C GLU A 16 5.35 -0.38 -11.73
N ARG A 17 4.49 -1.34 -11.38
CA ARG A 17 4.84 -2.48 -10.54
C ARG A 17 5.87 -3.40 -11.18
N SER A 18 5.84 -3.57 -12.51
CA SER A 18 6.79 -4.41 -13.24
C SER A 18 8.25 -3.96 -13.08
N SER A 19 8.51 -2.70 -12.70
CA SER A 19 9.87 -2.21 -12.40
C SER A 19 10.41 -2.69 -11.06
N GLY A 20 9.51 -3.17 -10.19
CA GLY A 20 9.76 -3.61 -8.83
C GLY A 20 8.69 -3.11 -7.86
N PHE A 21 8.55 -3.82 -6.75
CA PHE A 21 7.58 -3.55 -5.69
C PHE A 21 8.12 -3.96 -4.33
N ILE A 22 7.52 -3.47 -3.25
CA ILE A 22 7.94 -3.81 -1.88
C ILE A 22 7.66 -5.29 -1.62
N LYS A 23 8.62 -6.00 -1.01
CA LYS A 23 8.42 -7.41 -0.68
C LYS A 23 7.17 -7.58 0.19
N SER A 24 6.35 -8.59 -0.11
CA SER A 24 5.05 -8.85 0.54
C SER A 24 3.94 -7.84 0.26
N ALA A 25 4.12 -6.90 -0.68
CA ALA A 25 3.06 -5.99 -1.08
C ALA A 25 2.02 -6.66 -1.99
N ILE A 26 0.75 -6.58 -1.59
CA ILE A 26 -0.42 -6.94 -2.38
C ILE A 26 -0.67 -5.84 -3.41
N HIS A 27 -0.85 -6.23 -4.67
CA HIS A 27 -1.16 -5.27 -5.72
C HIS A 27 -2.67 -5.02 -5.80
N ILE A 28 -3.07 -3.78 -5.53
CA ILE A 28 -4.46 -3.34 -5.68
C ILE A 28 -4.43 -1.92 -6.27
N PRO A 29 -4.53 -1.78 -7.60
CA PRO A 29 -4.55 -0.47 -8.25
C PRO A 29 -5.58 0.46 -7.62
N MET A 30 -5.26 1.76 -7.54
CA MET A 30 -6.11 2.77 -6.87
C MET A 30 -7.59 2.68 -7.27
N ALA A 31 -7.88 2.41 -8.56
CA ALA A 31 -9.24 2.27 -9.07
C ALA A 31 -10.00 1.05 -8.52
N GLN A 32 -9.29 -0.03 -8.19
CA GLN A 32 -9.86 -1.28 -7.70
C GLN A 32 -10.01 -1.33 -6.17
N VAL A 33 -9.29 -0.47 -5.43
CA VAL A 33 -9.29 -0.50 -3.96
C VAL A 33 -10.71 -0.42 -3.40
N LYS A 34 -11.54 0.48 -3.93
CA LYS A 34 -12.94 0.66 -3.49
C LYS A 34 -13.76 -0.63 -3.56
N GLY A 35 -13.57 -1.44 -4.60
CA GLY A 35 -14.29 -2.71 -4.77
C GLY A 35 -13.72 -3.88 -3.97
N LYS A 36 -12.54 -3.72 -3.36
CA LYS A 36 -11.87 -4.75 -2.55
C LYS A 36 -11.84 -4.42 -1.06
N LEU A 37 -12.48 -3.33 -0.63
CA LEU A 37 -12.52 -2.91 0.77
C LEU A 37 -13.04 -4.03 1.68
N ASP A 38 -14.10 -4.73 1.27
CA ASP A 38 -14.72 -5.79 2.07
C ASP A 38 -13.87 -7.06 2.17
N SER A 39 -12.89 -7.23 1.27
CA SER A 39 -11.95 -8.35 1.31
C SER A 39 -10.74 -8.07 2.21
N LEU A 40 -10.58 -6.84 2.69
CA LEU A 40 -9.47 -6.46 3.57
C LEU A 40 -9.90 -6.56 5.03
N ASP A 41 -9.03 -7.12 5.85
CA ASP A 41 -9.24 -7.18 7.29
C ASP A 41 -9.03 -5.81 7.92
N LYS A 42 -10.09 -5.26 8.54
CA LYS A 42 -10.09 -3.94 9.16
C LYS A 42 -9.30 -3.87 10.47
N SER A 43 -9.08 -5.02 11.12
CA SER A 43 -8.33 -5.10 12.37
C SER A 43 -6.81 -5.01 12.16
N LYS A 44 -6.36 -5.40 10.95
CA LYS A 44 -4.94 -5.44 10.60
C LYS A 44 -4.38 -4.06 10.28
N LYS A 45 -3.06 -3.93 10.40
CA LYS A 45 -2.33 -2.73 10.01
C LYS A 45 -2.21 -2.70 8.49
N ILE A 46 -2.67 -1.64 7.86
CA ILE A 46 -2.60 -1.46 6.41
C ILE A 46 -1.62 -0.35 6.08
N LEU A 47 -0.55 -0.68 5.35
CA LEU A 47 0.39 0.28 4.79
C LEU A 47 0.16 0.42 3.30
N THR A 48 -0.34 1.57 2.86
CA THR A 48 -0.54 1.87 1.45
C THR A 48 0.66 2.64 0.89
N TYR A 49 1.07 2.33 -0.33
CA TYR A 49 2.06 3.11 -1.04
C TYR A 49 1.75 3.22 -2.54
N CYS A 50 2.22 4.31 -3.14
CA CYS A 50 2.21 4.50 -4.58
C CYS A 50 3.59 4.94 -5.04
N LYS A 51 3.74 5.49 -6.24
CA LYS A 51 5.05 5.98 -6.73
C LYS A 51 5.69 7.03 -5.81
N ASN A 52 4.96 8.10 -5.49
CA ASN A 52 5.46 9.27 -4.74
C ASN A 52 4.69 9.59 -3.43
N GLY A 53 3.71 8.78 -3.04
CA GLY A 53 2.86 8.96 -1.86
C GLY A 53 1.50 9.66 -2.08
N MET A 54 1.28 10.35 -3.21
CA MET A 54 0.04 11.13 -3.41
C MET A 54 -1.23 10.27 -3.52
N ARG A 55 -1.18 9.19 -4.33
CA ARG A 55 -2.30 8.25 -4.47
C ARG A 55 -2.52 7.44 -3.20
N ALA A 56 -1.43 7.07 -2.53
CA ALA A 56 -1.47 6.32 -1.27
C ALA A 56 -2.24 7.09 -0.19
N ASN A 57 -1.96 8.39 0.00
CA ASN A 57 -2.68 9.21 0.97
C ASN A 57 -4.20 9.22 0.73
N ARG A 58 -4.62 9.36 -0.53
CA ARG A 58 -6.06 9.33 -0.87
C ARG A 58 -6.71 7.99 -0.54
N ILE A 59 -5.99 6.90 -0.74
CA ILE A 59 -6.46 5.55 -0.38
C ILE A 59 -6.46 5.36 1.13
N ALA A 60 -5.45 5.87 1.84
CA ALA A 60 -5.41 5.84 3.29
C ALA A 60 -6.62 6.56 3.89
N ASP A 61 -6.94 7.76 3.41
CA ASP A 61 -8.14 8.51 3.83
C ASP A 61 -9.44 7.74 3.55
N LEU A 62 -9.51 7.08 2.39
CA LEU A 62 -10.64 6.23 2.04
C LEU A 62 -10.78 5.06 3.00
N LEU A 63 -9.69 4.37 3.34
CA LEU A 63 -9.70 3.26 4.30
C LEU A 63 -10.12 3.75 5.69
N CYS A 64 -9.57 4.87 6.18
CA CYS A 64 -9.99 5.45 7.47
C CYS A 64 -11.51 5.73 7.49
N LYS A 65 -12.07 6.27 6.39
CA LYS A 65 -13.52 6.51 6.26
C LYS A 65 -14.35 5.21 6.27
N ASN A 66 -13.76 4.07 5.93
CA ASN A 66 -14.40 2.76 5.93
C ASN A 66 -14.12 1.96 7.21
N GLN A 67 -13.77 2.64 8.30
CA GLN A 67 -13.57 2.07 9.64
C GLN A 67 -12.36 1.13 9.73
N PHE A 68 -11.34 1.34 8.90
CA PHE A 68 -10.04 0.71 9.12
C PHE A 68 -9.31 1.49 10.22
N GLU A 69 -8.94 0.80 11.30
CA GLU A 69 -8.39 1.45 12.49
C GLU A 69 -6.91 1.80 12.33
N ASN A 70 -6.16 0.95 11.63
CA ASN A 70 -4.71 1.01 11.56
C ASN A 70 -4.22 1.26 10.13
N VAL A 71 -4.45 2.47 9.60
CA VAL A 71 -4.07 2.82 8.23
C VAL A 71 -2.87 3.76 8.20
N TYR A 72 -1.88 3.41 7.39
CA TYR A 72 -0.66 4.15 7.18
C TYR A 72 -0.41 4.37 5.69
N SER A 73 0.23 5.49 5.37
CA SER A 73 0.66 5.82 4.01
C SER A 73 2.17 5.99 3.98
N LEU A 74 2.85 5.32 3.04
CA LEU A 74 4.29 5.44 2.90
C LEU A 74 4.67 6.82 2.33
N LYS A 75 5.28 7.65 3.18
CA LYS A 75 5.76 8.98 2.79
C LYS A 75 6.83 8.88 1.71
N GLY A 76 6.63 9.59 0.60
CA GLY A 76 7.52 9.56 -0.56
C GLY A 76 7.37 8.33 -1.47
N GLY A 77 6.49 7.38 -1.10
CA GLY A 77 6.14 6.22 -1.93
C GLY A 77 7.32 5.28 -2.25
N PHE A 78 7.17 4.55 -3.34
CA PHE A 78 8.15 3.60 -3.83
C PHE A 78 9.48 4.26 -4.22
N ASP A 79 9.45 5.48 -4.75
CA ASP A 79 10.67 6.21 -5.12
C ASP A 79 11.55 6.48 -3.89
N ALA A 80 10.95 6.86 -2.75
CA ALA A 80 11.67 7.03 -1.50
C ALA A 80 12.19 5.71 -0.94
N TRP A 81 11.40 4.63 -1.04
CA TRP A 81 11.80 3.28 -0.63
C TRP A 81 13.03 2.79 -1.39
N GLN A 82 13.02 2.94 -2.72
CA GLN A 82 14.16 2.59 -3.57
C GLN A 82 15.39 3.45 -3.26
N LYS A 83 15.21 4.76 -3.04
CA LYS A 83 16.32 5.66 -2.68
C LYS A 83 17.01 5.25 -1.37
N GLN A 84 16.26 4.67 -0.44
CA GLN A 84 16.83 4.15 0.81
C GLN A 84 17.50 2.79 0.67
N GLY A 85 17.49 2.17 -0.52
CA GLY A 85 18.08 0.85 -0.74
C GLY A 85 17.33 -0.28 -0.02
N LEU A 86 16.07 -0.06 0.33
CA LEU A 86 15.25 -1.03 1.05
C LEU A 86 14.86 -2.21 0.16
N PRO A 87 14.53 -3.38 0.74
CA PRO A 87 14.25 -4.59 -0.02
C PRO A 87 13.04 -4.43 -0.96
N ILE A 88 13.27 -4.72 -2.24
CA ILE A 88 12.25 -4.78 -3.29
C ILE A 88 12.26 -6.16 -3.96
N LYS A 89 11.12 -6.60 -4.47
CA LYS A 89 10.98 -7.73 -5.40
C LYS A 89 10.73 -7.19 -6.81
N LYS A 90 11.22 -7.91 -7.82
CA LYS A 90 10.90 -7.71 -9.23
C LYS A 90 10.01 -8.84 -9.70
#